data_AF-T1D941-F1
#
_entry.id   AF-T1D941-F1
#
_cell.length_a   1.000
_cell.length_b   1.000
_cell.length_c   1.000
_cell.angle_alpha   90.00
_cell.angle_beta   90.00
_cell.angle_gamma   90.00
#
_symmetry.space_group_name_H-M   'P 1'
#
loop_
_entity.id
_entity.type
_entity.pdbx_description
1 polymer ?
#
loop_
_entity_poly.entity_id
_entity_poly.type
_entity_poly.pdbx_seq_one_letter_code
_entity_poly.pdbx_strand_id
1 'polypeptide(L)'
;RSDFPNQVNNSLVFPGVFRGVLDARARSIPDEVVIIAARELAKGAEARGITPEHILPTMDEEGVFPQMAAAVASACVDLGLARVHRSRAEFLSLARERMDRPKRLAEVLIRNGLIPPMPPDPMGNPSGEMEEET
;
A
#
# COMPACT_ATOMS: atom_id res chain seq x y z
N ARG A 1 -14.48 0.99 8.82
CA ARG A 1 -13.98 -0.34 9.23
C ARG A 1 -13.89 -1.19 7.94
N SER A 2 -13.13 -2.30 7.90
CA SER A 2 -12.87 -3.06 6.66
C SER A 2 -14.05 -3.89 6.17
N ASP A 3 -15.04 -4.07 7.02
CA ASP A 3 -16.34 -4.72 6.80
C ASP A 3 -17.39 -3.84 6.10
N PHE A 4 -17.07 -2.57 5.81
CA PHE A 4 -17.98 -1.65 5.10
C PHE A 4 -17.32 -1.09 3.83
N PRO A 5 -18.13 -0.67 2.83
CA PRO A 5 -17.64 0.04 1.64
C PRO A 5 -16.82 1.29 2.00
N ASN A 6 -15.94 1.71 1.07
CA ASN A 6 -15.17 2.96 1.17
C ASN A 6 -14.34 3.07 2.46
N GLN A 7 -13.44 2.11 2.70
CA GLN A 7 -12.59 2.12 3.88
C GLN A 7 -11.57 3.29 3.87
N VAL A 8 -11.95 4.44 4.40
CA VAL A 8 -11.05 5.59 4.61
C VAL A 8 -10.11 5.28 5.78
N ASN A 9 -8.91 4.78 5.47
CA ASN A 9 -7.91 4.42 6.47
C ASN A 9 -6.49 4.75 6.01
N ASN A 10 -5.62 5.13 6.95
CA ASN A 10 -4.22 5.44 6.69
C ASN A 10 -3.40 4.25 6.13
N SER A 11 -3.89 3.02 6.29
CA SER A 11 -3.32 1.81 5.71
C SER A 11 -3.23 1.89 4.18
N LEU A 12 -4.12 2.67 3.54
CA LEU A 12 -4.09 2.93 2.10
C LEU A 12 -2.98 3.90 1.65
N VAL A 13 -2.32 4.58 2.60
CA VAL A 13 -1.36 5.65 2.30
C VAL A 13 0.03 5.32 2.83
N PHE A 14 0.14 4.86 4.08
CA PHE A 14 1.43 4.62 4.73
C PHE A 14 2.38 3.73 3.93
N PRO A 15 1.96 2.58 3.36
CA PRO A 15 2.87 1.72 2.61
C PRO A 15 3.54 2.44 1.43
N GLY A 16 2.77 3.24 0.67
CA GLY A 16 3.28 3.99 -0.47
C GLY A 16 4.15 5.17 -0.06
N VAL A 17 3.68 5.99 0.89
CA VAL A 17 4.42 7.17 1.39
C VAL A 17 5.77 6.75 1.96
N PHE A 18 5.78 5.80 2.90
CA PHE A 18 7.04 5.38 3.53
C PHE A 18 7.97 4.71 2.53
N ARG A 19 7.45 3.88 1.61
CA ARG A 19 8.29 3.28 0.58
C ARG A 19 8.98 4.34 -0.29
N GLY A 20 8.24 5.34 -0.76
CA GLY A 20 8.78 6.43 -1.58
C GLY A 20 9.80 7.29 -0.84
N VAL A 21 9.50 7.69 0.40
CA VAL A 21 10.40 8.48 1.26
C VAL A 21 11.71 7.74 1.53
N LEU A 22 11.62 6.43 1.81
CA LEU A 22 12.79 5.59 2.05
C LEU A 22 13.60 5.35 0.78
N ASP A 23 12.96 5.22 -0.38
CA ASP A 23 13.62 5.01 -1.67
C ASP A 23 14.39 6.26 -2.14
N ALA A 24 13.80 7.44 -1.96
CA ALA A 24 14.45 8.74 -2.21
C ALA A 24 15.45 9.14 -1.10
N ARG A 25 15.45 8.42 0.03
CA ARG A 25 16.15 8.81 1.26
C ARG A 25 15.86 10.27 1.63
N ALA A 26 14.59 10.63 1.70
CA ALA A 26 14.20 12.01 2.02
C ALA A 26 14.60 12.40 3.46
N ARG A 27 14.67 13.71 3.74
CA ARG A 27 14.98 14.24 5.10
C ARG A 27 13.74 14.43 5.97
N SER A 28 12.58 14.62 5.35
CA SER A 28 11.32 14.92 6.01
C SER A 28 10.14 14.52 5.11
N ILE A 29 8.93 14.55 5.66
CA ILE A 29 7.67 14.29 4.96
C ILE A 29 6.77 15.51 5.20
N PRO A 30 6.92 16.60 4.43
CA PRO A 30 6.03 17.75 4.55
C PRO A 30 4.66 17.47 3.90
N ASP A 31 3.69 18.34 4.13
CA ASP A 31 2.30 18.17 3.68
C ASP A 31 2.18 17.99 2.16
N GLU A 32 3.05 18.65 1.38
CA GLU A 32 3.08 18.51 -0.08
C GLU A 32 3.29 17.05 -0.52
N VAL A 33 4.12 16.31 0.22
CA VAL A 33 4.37 14.89 -0.06
C VAL A 33 3.12 14.05 0.24
N VAL A 34 2.42 14.36 1.33
CA VAL A 34 1.18 13.67 1.72
C VAL A 34 0.05 13.98 0.73
N ILE A 35 -0.06 15.22 0.27
CA ILE A 35 -1.03 15.64 -0.75
C ILE A 35 -0.77 14.91 -2.08
N ILE A 36 0.49 14.75 -2.48
CA ILE A 36 0.85 13.99 -3.68
C ILE A 36 0.45 12.52 -3.54
N ALA A 37 0.67 11.92 -2.37
CA ALA A 37 0.23 10.55 -2.11
C ALA A 37 -1.29 10.40 -2.18
N ALA A 38 -2.05 11.34 -1.60
CA ALA A 38 -3.51 11.35 -1.68
C ALA A 38 -4.01 11.47 -3.14
N ARG A 39 -3.36 12.31 -3.94
CA ARG A 39 -3.68 12.44 -5.38
C ARG A 39 -3.40 11.15 -6.15
N GLU A 40 -2.31 10.45 -5.86
CA GLU A 40 -2.03 9.17 -6.52
C GLU A 40 -2.99 8.06 -6.08
N LEU A 41 -3.45 8.07 -4.82
CA LEU A 41 -4.49 7.15 -4.35
C LEU A 41 -5.80 7.38 -5.13
N ALA A 42 -6.22 8.64 -5.27
CA ALA A 42 -7.41 9.02 -6.02
C ALA A 42 -7.32 8.63 -7.51
N LYS A 43 -6.19 8.91 -8.17
CA LYS A 43 -5.94 8.44 -9.55
C LYS A 43 -6.00 6.91 -9.66
N GLY A 44 -5.51 6.21 -8.63
CA GLY A 44 -5.60 4.76 -8.55
C GLY A 44 -7.05 4.26 -8.54
N ALA A 45 -7.93 4.91 -7.78
CA ALA A 45 -9.36 4.60 -7.75
C ALA A 45 -10.03 4.92 -9.10
N GLU A 46 -9.80 6.14 -9.61
CA GLU A 46 -10.37 6.58 -10.90
C GLU A 46 -10.01 5.65 -12.06
N ALA A 47 -8.75 5.20 -12.13
CA ALA A 47 -8.29 4.29 -13.18
C ALA A 47 -8.96 2.90 -13.13
N ARG A 48 -9.52 2.50 -11.98
CA ARG A 48 -10.25 1.23 -11.79
C ARG A 48 -11.75 1.38 -11.98
N GLY A 49 -12.25 2.61 -11.96
CA GLY A 49 -13.68 2.92 -12.01
C GLY A 49 -14.24 3.11 -10.62
N ILE A 50 -14.70 4.33 -10.33
CA ILE A 50 -15.33 4.66 -9.05
C ILE A 50 -16.83 4.40 -9.09
N THR A 51 -17.37 3.88 -7.99
CA THR A 51 -18.81 3.72 -7.75
C THR A 51 -19.16 4.29 -6.38
N PRO A 52 -20.45 4.51 -6.05
CA PRO A 52 -20.84 5.00 -4.72
C PRO A 52 -20.32 4.12 -3.56
N GLU A 53 -20.15 2.82 -3.78
CA GLU A 53 -19.62 1.84 -2.83
C GLU A 53 -18.09 1.60 -2.97
N HIS A 54 -17.44 2.20 -3.97
CA HIS A 54 -16.01 2.01 -4.25
C HIS A 54 -15.37 3.32 -4.75
N ILE A 55 -15.09 4.24 -3.83
CA ILE A 55 -14.46 5.54 -4.11
C ILE A 55 -12.95 5.54 -3.81
N LEU A 56 -12.46 4.50 -3.13
CA LEU A 56 -11.07 4.34 -2.72
C LEU A 56 -10.59 2.94 -3.09
N PRO A 57 -9.29 2.79 -3.41
CA PRO A 57 -8.72 1.47 -3.62
C PRO A 57 -8.71 0.65 -2.34
N THR A 58 -8.65 -0.66 -2.47
CA THR A 58 -8.53 -1.59 -1.34
C THR A 58 -7.08 -2.04 -1.13
N MET A 59 -6.82 -2.72 0.00
CA MET A 59 -5.46 -3.16 0.37
C MET A 59 -4.90 -4.28 -0.53
N ASP A 60 -5.79 -5.05 -1.14
CA ASP A 60 -5.53 -6.17 -2.05
C ASP A 60 -5.38 -5.73 -3.50
N GLU A 61 -5.76 -4.50 -3.84
CA GLU A 61 -5.60 -3.97 -5.19
C GLU A 61 -4.13 -3.68 -5.53
N GLU A 62 -3.60 -4.50 -6.43
CA GLU A 62 -2.20 -4.45 -6.79
C GLU A 62 -1.82 -3.15 -7.52
N GLY A 63 -0.57 -2.72 -7.33
CA GLY A 63 0.03 -1.63 -8.09
C GLY A 63 -0.30 -0.22 -7.61
N VAL A 64 -1.29 -0.02 -6.73
CA VAL A 64 -1.59 1.30 -6.14
C VAL A 64 -0.39 1.82 -5.34
N PHE A 65 0.11 1.01 -4.40
CA PHE A 65 1.19 1.43 -3.51
C PHE A 65 2.54 1.66 -4.20
N PRO A 66 2.99 0.81 -5.16
CA PRO A 66 4.22 1.09 -5.91
C PRO A 66 4.13 2.38 -6.76
N GLN A 67 2.96 2.69 -7.34
CA GLN A 67 2.77 3.95 -8.07
C GLN A 67 2.83 5.16 -7.15
N MET A 68 2.15 5.09 -6.01
CA MET A 68 2.22 6.11 -4.97
C MET A 68 3.66 6.30 -4.48
N ALA A 69 4.38 5.22 -4.19
CA ALA A 69 5.77 5.28 -3.76
C ALA A 69 6.69 5.96 -4.79
N ALA A 70 6.52 5.65 -6.07
CA ALA A 70 7.28 6.28 -7.14
C ALA A 70 7.01 7.79 -7.24
N ALA A 71 5.74 8.20 -7.14
CA ALA A 71 5.36 9.60 -7.17
C ALA A 71 5.87 10.37 -5.94
N VAL A 72 5.76 9.78 -4.74
CA VAL A 72 6.29 10.35 -3.50
C VAL A 72 7.81 10.50 -3.59
N ALA A 73 8.53 9.49 -4.09
CA ALA A 73 9.97 9.57 -4.26
C ALA A 73 10.39 10.67 -5.24
N SER A 74 9.70 10.79 -6.38
CA SER A 74 9.90 11.88 -7.34
C SER A 74 9.60 13.25 -6.73
N ALA A 75 8.51 13.38 -5.97
CA ALA A 75 8.19 14.62 -5.28
C ALA A 75 9.27 15.03 -4.28
N CYS A 76 9.82 14.08 -3.52
CA CYS A 76 10.94 14.35 -2.62
C CYS A 76 12.18 14.83 -3.37
N VAL A 77 12.41 14.37 -4.60
CA VAL A 77 13.50 14.87 -5.47
C VAL A 77 13.21 16.30 -5.90
N ASP A 78 12.01 16.57 -6.41
CA ASP A 78 11.62 17.89 -6.92
C ASP A 78 11.65 18.97 -5.82
N LEU A 79 11.30 18.59 -4.58
CA LEU A 79 11.34 19.46 -3.40
C LEU A 79 12.74 19.60 -2.77
N GLY A 80 13.77 18.97 -3.33
CA GLY A 80 15.13 19.02 -2.78
C GLY A 80 15.31 18.30 -1.43
N LEU A 81 14.38 17.42 -1.07
CA LEU A 81 14.40 16.66 0.19
C LEU A 81 15.20 15.36 0.07
N ALA A 82 15.27 14.81 -1.14
CA ALA A 82 15.89 13.53 -1.44
C ALA A 82 17.43 13.58 -1.34
N ARG A 83 18.02 12.45 -0.94
CA ARG A 83 19.48 12.22 -1.05
C ARG A 83 19.82 11.26 -2.18
N VAL A 84 18.82 10.66 -2.83
CA VAL A 84 18.95 9.76 -3.97
C VAL A 84 18.07 10.30 -5.10
N HIS A 85 18.67 10.53 -6.27
CA HIS A 85 18.00 11.01 -7.46
C HIS A 85 17.89 9.88 -8.48
N ARG A 86 16.67 9.60 -8.93
CA ARG A 86 16.34 8.62 -9.97
C ARG A 86 15.14 9.13 -10.76
N SER A 87 14.92 8.57 -11.93
CA SER A 87 13.66 8.78 -12.66
C SER A 87 12.48 8.14 -11.93
N ARG A 88 11.25 8.63 -12.19
CA ARG A 88 10.02 8.02 -11.67
C ARG A 88 9.91 6.54 -12.05
N ALA A 89 10.34 6.18 -13.26
CA ALA A 89 10.32 4.80 -13.74
C ALA A 89 11.27 3.88 -12.94
N GLU A 90 12.47 4.36 -12.62
CA GLU A 90 13.41 3.63 -11.76
C GLU A 90 12.88 3.50 -10.33
N PHE A 91 12.27 4.55 -9.77
CA PHE A 91 11.63 4.46 -8.45
C PHE A 91 10.46 3.47 -8.46
N LEU A 92 9.66 3.43 -9.52
CA LEU A 92 8.58 2.46 -9.65
C LEU A 92 9.10 1.03 -9.69
N SER A 93 10.16 0.75 -10.46
CA SER A 93 10.80 -0.57 -10.50
C SER A 93 11.31 -0.98 -9.13
N LEU A 94 12.01 -0.07 -8.44
CA LEU A 94 12.55 -0.30 -7.11
C LEU A 94 11.44 -0.55 -6.07
N ALA A 95 10.37 0.24 -6.11
CA ALA A 95 9.24 0.09 -5.19
C ALA A 95 8.55 -1.27 -5.39
N ARG A 96 8.28 -1.67 -6.64
CA ARG A 96 7.71 -2.99 -6.96
C ARG A 96 8.57 -4.12 -6.39
N GLU A 97 9.86 -4.12 -6.70
CA GLU A 97 10.78 -5.14 -6.20
C GLU A 97 10.74 -5.26 -4.66
N ARG A 98 10.83 -4.12 -3.98
CA ARG A 98 10.89 -4.04 -2.50
C ARG A 98 9.58 -4.41 -1.83
N MET A 99 8.45 -4.09 -2.44
CA MET A 99 7.13 -4.39 -1.88
C MET A 99 6.69 -5.83 -2.16
N ASP A 100 7.08 -6.39 -3.29
CA ASP A 100 6.69 -7.75 -3.65
C ASP A 100 7.57 -8.81 -2.97
N ARG A 101 8.83 -8.48 -2.65
CA ARG A 101 9.76 -9.44 -2.03
C ARG A 101 9.25 -10.01 -0.70
N PRO A 102 8.74 -9.20 0.26
CA PRO A 102 8.17 -9.73 1.50
C PRO A 102 6.96 -10.63 1.28
N LYS A 103 6.09 -10.29 0.33
CA LYS A 103 4.90 -11.10 -0.01
C LYS A 103 5.32 -12.49 -0.52
N ARG A 104 6.20 -12.53 -1.51
CA ARG A 104 6.75 -13.78 -2.07
C ARG A 104 7.46 -14.62 -1.01
N LEU A 105 8.21 -13.98 -0.11
CA LEU A 105 8.87 -14.69 0.98
C LEU A 105 7.83 -15.34 1.92
N ALA A 106 6.81 -14.59 2.32
CA ALA A 106 5.74 -15.12 3.18
C ALA A 106 5.02 -16.30 2.52
N GLU A 107 4.68 -16.20 1.24
CA GLU A 107 4.08 -17.29 0.45
C GLU A 107 4.95 -18.55 0.44
N VAL A 108 6.27 -18.40 0.23
CA VAL A 108 7.22 -19.52 0.25
C VAL A 108 7.28 -20.15 1.65
N LEU A 109 7.32 -19.33 2.71
CA LEU A 109 7.37 -19.84 4.08
C LEU A 109 6.08 -20.60 4.47
N ILE A 110 4.92 -20.09 4.07
CA ILE A 110 3.61 -20.74 4.26
C ILE A 110 3.56 -22.06 3.48
N ARG A 111 3.93 -22.04 2.20
CA ARG A 111 3.92 -23.23 1.33
C ARG A 111 4.82 -24.36 1.84
N ASN A 112 5.94 -24.02 2.48
CA ASN A 112 6.87 -24.99 3.05
C ASN A 112 6.55 -25.37 4.51
N GLY A 113 5.42 -24.90 5.07
CA GLY A 113 5.01 -25.21 6.44
C GLY A 113 5.91 -24.60 7.52
N LEU A 114 6.74 -23.62 7.17
CA LEU A 114 7.58 -22.88 8.11
C LEU A 114 6.79 -21.81 8.87
N ILE A 115 5.68 -21.35 8.28
CA ILE A 115 4.63 -20.60 8.97
C ILE A 115 3.42 -21.55 9.09
N PRO A 116 3.01 -21.95 10.31
CA PRO A 116 1.88 -22.84 10.49
C PRO A 116 0.57 -22.15 10.07
N PRO A 117 -0.45 -22.91 9.64
CA PRO A 117 -1.78 -22.35 9.40
C PRO A 117 -2.35 -21.77 10.69
N MET A 118 -3.32 -20.86 10.54
CA MET A 118 -4.08 -20.36 11.68
C MET A 118 -4.73 -21.56 12.42
N PRO A 119 -4.58 -21.67 13.75
CA PRO A 119 -5.31 -22.68 14.52
C PRO A 119 -6.81 -22.53 14.27
N PRO A 120 -7.58 -23.64 14.28
CA PRO A 120 -9.02 -23.55 14.20
C PRO A 120 -9.57 -22.67 15.33
N ASP A 121 -10.62 -21.91 15.03
CA ASP A 121 -11.29 -21.09 16.03
C ASP A 121 -11.74 -21.99 17.20
N PRO A 122 -11.38 -21.68 18.46
CA PRO A 122 -11.84 -22.43 19.63
C PRO A 122 -13.36 -22.50 19.76
N MET A 123 -14.11 -21.59 19.13
CA MET A 123 -15.58 -21.57 19.10
C MET A 123 -16.17 -22.33 17.91
N GLY A 124 -15.34 -22.88 17.01
CA GLY A 124 -15.80 -23.65 15.85
C GLY A 124 -16.42 -22.80 14.73
N ASN A 125 -16.32 -21.47 14.80
CA ASN A 125 -16.77 -20.60 13.72
C ASN A 125 -15.89 -20.82 12.48
N PRO A 126 -16.48 -20.99 11.28
CA PRO A 126 -15.72 -21.08 10.06
C PRO A 126 -14.87 -19.81 9.92
N SER A 127 -13.57 -20.00 9.79
CA SER A 127 -12.59 -18.92 9.68
C SER A 127 -12.95 -17.99 8.52
N GLY A 128 -13.64 -16.87 8.78
CA GLY A 128 -13.94 -15.86 7.77
C GLY A 128 -15.20 -15.02 7.93
N GLU A 129 -16.18 -15.39 8.76
CA GLU A 129 -17.38 -14.57 8.98
C GLU A 129 -17.23 -13.81 10.31
N MET A 130 -16.84 -12.53 10.22
CA MET A 130 -16.94 -11.63 11.37
C MET A 130 -18.43 -11.49 11.72
N GLU A 131 -18.81 -11.93 12.91
CA GLU A 131 -20.15 -11.81 13.46
C GLU A 131 -20.64 -10.35 13.34
N GLU A 132 -21.69 -10.15 12.55
CA GLU A 132 -22.53 -8.95 12.54
C GLU A 132 -23.22 -8.85 13.90
N GLU A 133 -22.72 -7.99 14.79
CA GLU A 133 -23.47 -7.51 15.95
C GLU A 133 -23.89 -6.05 15.73
N THR A 134 -25.18 -5.92 15.35
CA THR A 134 -26.18 -4.87 15.59
C THR A 134 -25.79 -3.39 15.58
#